data_AF-A0A2S3QTL6-F1
#
_entry.id   AF-A0A2S3QTL6-F1
#
_cell.length_a   1.000
_cell.length_b   1.000
_cell.length_c   1.000
_cell.angle_alpha   90.00
_cell.angle_beta   90.00
_cell.angle_gamma   90.00
#
_symmetry.space_group_name_H-M   'P 1'
#
loop_
_entity.id
_entity.type
_entity.pdbx_description
1 polymer ?
#
loop_
_entity_poly.entity_id
_entity_poly.type
_entity_poly.pdbx_seq_one_letter_code
_entity_poly.pdbx_strand_id
1 'polypeptide(L)'
;MLFAKSAFSITFNLISINEKLRYTINQTFIEKDVIRNDNYFIFLDQDFDGIPDAMDNDIDGDGYDNIIDEFPEDKSKVGSDINNNGIIDFVDFEFSDNITDEERSEASSLQLEIYDDYNVLIIPAAEISLKQIRLVKELLDIGFTETTQNLKFVIFETTHPTNWLTKGKYDEEWKQVVIYKDQLKNDEEINLTLTHEFFHFVQKENPKLYQDFISSVGWSLNERYFTYQHNNDQHYPEINLSEAKLRLTNTNDLLVYDNFPSAYSTVSPEEMFAEAATAYLYQENSKEKSFEKRFTNFEAFTKSYAFKIFNDLFSIF
;
A
#
# COMPACT_ATOMS: atom_id res chain seq x y z
N MET A 1 -44.28 -18.03 -42.48
CA MET A 1 -43.64 -16.72 -42.77
C MET A 1 -44.47 -15.67 -42.04
N LEU A 2 -43.98 -14.99 -40.99
CA LEU A 2 -42.83 -14.04 -40.94
C LEU A 2 -43.14 -12.78 -41.77
N PHE A 3 -43.09 -11.52 -41.32
CA PHE A 3 -42.62 -10.83 -40.09
C PHE A 3 -43.62 -9.67 -39.77
N ALA A 4 -43.69 -8.96 -38.63
CA ALA A 4 -43.20 -9.06 -37.23
C ALA A 4 -44.00 -8.03 -36.35
N LYS A 5 -43.48 -7.57 -35.21
CA LYS A 5 -43.93 -6.36 -34.47
C LYS A 5 -42.79 -5.34 -34.42
N SER A 6 -43.07 -4.05 -34.57
CA SER A 6 -42.14 -2.96 -34.21
C SER A 6 -42.60 -2.28 -32.91
N ALA A 7 -41.65 -2.03 -32.00
CA ALA A 7 -41.87 -1.19 -30.82
C ALA A 7 -41.53 0.27 -31.15
N PHE A 8 -42.28 1.21 -30.58
CA PHE A 8 -41.93 2.63 -30.60
C PHE A 8 -41.00 2.94 -29.42
N SER A 9 -39.86 3.59 -29.68
CA SER A 9 -39.07 4.23 -28.62
C SER A 9 -39.52 5.68 -28.41
N ILE A 10 -39.22 6.22 -27.24
CA ILE A 10 -39.42 7.63 -26.90
C ILE A 10 -38.04 8.27 -26.80
N THR A 11 -37.75 9.25 -27.66
CA THR A 11 -36.50 10.01 -27.63
C THR A 11 -36.59 11.16 -26.62
N PHE A 12 -35.66 11.22 -25.68
CA PHE A 12 -35.41 12.43 -24.90
C PHE A 12 -34.68 13.46 -25.77
N ASN A 13 -35.00 14.75 -25.62
CA ASN A 13 -34.25 15.81 -26.29
C ASN A 13 -32.86 15.96 -25.66
N LEU A 14 -31.82 15.61 -26.41
CA LEU A 14 -30.43 15.66 -25.97
C LEU A 14 -29.77 17.01 -26.28
N ILE A 15 -28.78 17.36 -25.46
CA ILE A 15 -27.89 18.51 -25.65
C ILE A 15 -27.00 18.26 -26.87
N SER A 16 -26.67 19.31 -27.62
CA SER A 16 -25.96 19.24 -28.90
C SER A 16 -24.47 18.86 -28.79
N ILE A 17 -24.01 18.07 -29.76
CA ILE A 17 -22.72 17.36 -29.89
C ILE A 17 -21.42 18.22 -29.85
N ASN A 18 -21.49 19.52 -29.56
CA ASN A 18 -20.31 20.42 -29.57
C ASN A 18 -20.19 21.31 -28.31
N GLU A 19 -20.81 20.93 -27.19
CA GLU A 19 -20.60 21.62 -25.91
C GLU A 19 -19.42 21.02 -25.13
N LYS A 20 -18.60 21.90 -24.52
CA LYS A 20 -17.53 21.52 -23.60
C LYS A 20 -18.02 21.58 -22.18
N LEU A 21 -17.92 20.48 -21.44
CA LEU A 21 -18.18 20.47 -20.01
C LEU A 21 -16.97 20.99 -19.25
N ARG A 22 -17.15 22.09 -18.52
CA ARG A 22 -16.14 22.67 -17.61
C ARG A 22 -16.36 22.16 -16.20
N TYR A 23 -15.38 21.41 -15.69
CA TYR A 23 -15.33 20.94 -14.30
C TYR A 23 -14.42 21.82 -13.46
N THR A 24 -14.65 21.85 -12.15
CA THR A 24 -13.74 22.48 -11.17
C THR A 24 -13.28 21.43 -10.18
N ILE A 25 -11.99 21.11 -10.17
CA ILE A 25 -11.38 20.16 -9.24
C ILE A 25 -10.22 20.88 -8.55
N ASN A 26 -10.19 20.89 -7.22
CA ASN A 26 -9.16 21.58 -6.42
C ASN A 26 -8.89 23.02 -6.91
N GLN A 27 -9.97 23.80 -7.11
CA GLN A 27 -9.97 25.18 -7.63
C GLN A 27 -9.41 25.37 -9.05
N THR A 28 -9.12 24.28 -9.78
CA THR A 28 -8.59 24.29 -11.15
C THR A 28 -9.67 23.88 -12.14
N PHE A 29 -9.73 24.51 -13.32
CA PHE A 29 -10.74 24.22 -14.34
C PHE A 29 -10.21 23.25 -15.41
N ILE A 30 -11.03 22.26 -15.78
CA ILE A 30 -10.76 21.33 -16.90
C ILE A 30 -11.97 21.36 -17.84
N GLU A 31 -11.74 21.46 -19.14
CA GLU A 31 -12.77 21.35 -20.18
C GLU A 31 -12.57 20.10 -21.04
N LYS A 32 -13.64 19.33 -21.25
CA LYS A 32 -13.69 18.19 -22.19
C LYS A 32 -14.90 18.29 -23.12
N ASP A 33 -14.73 17.88 -24.37
CA ASP A 33 -15.80 17.79 -25.38
C ASP A 33 -16.77 16.63 -25.08
N VAL A 34 -18.06 16.81 -25.37
CA VAL A 34 -19.12 15.80 -25.13
C VAL A 34 -19.45 15.01 -26.39
N ILE A 35 -19.32 13.69 -26.31
CA ILE A 35 -19.87 12.74 -27.29
C ILE A 35 -20.95 11.91 -26.58
N ARG A 36 -22.10 11.68 -27.22
CA ARG A 36 -23.23 10.94 -26.60
C ARG A 36 -23.87 9.94 -27.56
N ASN A 37 -24.20 8.78 -27.02
CA ASN A 37 -25.10 7.76 -27.56
C ASN A 37 -26.00 7.30 -26.39
N ASP A 38 -27.21 6.81 -26.68
CA ASP A 38 -28.26 6.53 -25.70
C ASP A 38 -27.98 5.38 -24.70
N ASN A 39 -26.85 4.66 -24.81
CA ASN A 39 -26.49 3.53 -23.95
C ASN A 39 -25.39 3.80 -22.90
N TYR A 40 -24.80 5.00 -22.85
CA TYR A 40 -23.47 5.16 -22.22
C TYR A 40 -23.44 5.65 -20.77
N PHE A 41 -22.72 4.91 -19.93
CA PHE A 41 -21.95 5.47 -18.81
C PHE A 41 -20.93 6.49 -19.37
N ILE A 42 -20.58 7.51 -18.57
CA ILE A 42 -19.72 8.63 -19.03
C ILE A 42 -18.23 8.26 -18.99
N PHE A 43 -17.93 7.02 -18.60
CA PHE A 43 -16.62 6.40 -18.54
C PHE A 43 -16.69 5.07 -19.29
N LEU A 44 -15.53 4.47 -19.59
CA LEU A 44 -15.47 3.07 -19.98
C LEU A 44 -15.76 2.21 -18.74
N ASP A 45 -16.45 1.11 -18.96
CA ASP A 45 -17.04 0.16 -18.00
C ASP A 45 -17.32 -1.08 -18.86
N GLN A 46 -16.31 -1.95 -19.00
CA GLN A 46 -16.26 -3.01 -20.02
C GLN A 46 -17.04 -4.27 -19.60
N ASP A 47 -16.98 -4.67 -18.33
CA ASP A 47 -17.68 -5.85 -17.82
C ASP A 47 -19.16 -5.58 -17.47
N PHE A 48 -19.51 -4.30 -17.23
CA PHE A 48 -20.80 -3.76 -16.80
C PHE A 48 -21.17 -3.98 -15.32
N ASP A 49 -20.21 -4.08 -14.39
CA ASP A 49 -20.45 -4.10 -12.94
C ASP A 49 -20.83 -2.72 -12.37
N GLY A 50 -20.43 -1.64 -13.05
CA GLY A 50 -20.69 -0.24 -12.70
C GLY A 50 -19.51 0.53 -12.10
N ILE A 51 -18.33 -0.08 -11.99
CA ILE A 51 -17.04 0.55 -11.73
C ILE A 51 -16.45 1.01 -13.07
N PRO A 52 -15.93 2.24 -13.19
CA PRO A 52 -15.23 2.65 -14.41
C PRO A 52 -13.89 1.91 -14.57
N ASP A 53 -13.53 1.41 -15.75
CA ASP A 53 -12.27 0.67 -16.04
C ASP A 53 -11.02 1.29 -15.41
N ALA A 54 -10.96 2.64 -15.36
CA ALA A 54 -9.83 3.40 -14.80
C ALA A 54 -9.72 3.36 -13.26
N MET A 55 -10.67 2.73 -12.58
CA MET A 55 -10.74 2.48 -11.14
C MET A 55 -11.17 1.03 -10.85
N ASP A 56 -11.19 0.18 -11.88
CA ASP A 56 -11.62 -1.20 -11.78
C ASP A 56 -10.40 -2.11 -11.59
N ASN A 57 -10.59 -3.12 -10.76
CA ASN A 57 -9.60 -4.13 -10.47
C ASN A 57 -9.73 -5.37 -11.36
N ASP A 58 -10.86 -5.56 -12.08
CA ASP A 58 -11.15 -6.72 -12.94
C ASP A 58 -11.94 -6.23 -14.16
N ILE A 59 -11.24 -5.58 -15.12
CA ILE A 59 -11.84 -4.75 -16.19
C ILE A 59 -12.78 -5.53 -17.12
N ASP A 60 -12.64 -6.85 -17.21
CA ASP A 60 -13.50 -7.68 -18.07
C ASP A 60 -14.44 -8.63 -17.31
N GLY A 61 -14.29 -8.74 -15.98
CA GLY A 61 -15.17 -9.47 -15.08
C GLY A 61 -15.01 -10.98 -15.19
N ASP A 62 -13.78 -11.46 -15.35
CA ASP A 62 -13.46 -12.91 -15.39
C ASP A 62 -13.16 -13.49 -14.00
N GLY A 63 -12.83 -12.63 -13.02
CA GLY A 63 -12.54 -12.98 -11.63
C GLY A 63 -11.08 -12.85 -11.20
N TYR A 64 -10.17 -12.43 -12.08
CA TYR A 64 -8.76 -12.17 -11.76
C TYR A 64 -8.48 -10.66 -11.65
N ASP A 65 -7.68 -10.24 -10.66
CA ASP A 65 -7.28 -8.82 -10.61
C ASP A 65 -6.36 -8.48 -11.81
N ASN A 66 -6.58 -7.36 -12.48
CA ASN A 66 -5.86 -6.87 -13.66
C ASN A 66 -4.32 -6.91 -13.57
N ILE A 67 -3.76 -6.88 -12.35
CA ILE A 67 -2.31 -6.94 -12.08
C ILE A 67 -1.73 -8.37 -12.12
N ILE A 68 -2.59 -9.39 -11.98
CA ILE A 68 -2.24 -10.81 -12.07
C ILE A 68 -2.85 -11.50 -13.29
N ASP A 69 -3.59 -10.81 -14.15
CA ASP A 69 -4.10 -11.38 -15.39
C ASP A 69 -3.17 -11.10 -16.59
N GLU A 70 -3.01 -12.12 -17.44
CA GLU A 70 -2.28 -12.04 -18.72
C GLU A 70 -3.13 -11.32 -19.79
N PHE A 71 -4.46 -11.28 -19.65
CA PHE A 71 -5.39 -10.76 -20.66
C PHE A 71 -6.50 -9.83 -20.13
N PRO A 72 -6.20 -8.76 -19.34
CA PRO A 72 -7.16 -7.98 -18.53
C PRO A 72 -8.18 -7.12 -19.32
N GLU A 73 -8.33 -7.37 -20.61
CA GLU A 73 -9.36 -6.76 -21.48
C GLU A 73 -10.10 -7.84 -22.32
N ASP A 74 -9.92 -9.15 -22.07
CA ASP A 74 -10.53 -10.25 -22.83
C ASP A 74 -10.72 -11.58 -22.04
N LYS A 75 -11.75 -11.60 -21.17
CA LYS A 75 -12.34 -12.75 -20.45
C LYS A 75 -12.67 -14.02 -21.24
N SER A 76 -12.45 -14.03 -22.55
CA SER A 76 -12.50 -15.26 -23.35
C SER A 76 -11.17 -16.03 -23.35
N LYS A 77 -10.12 -15.42 -22.81
CA LYS A 77 -8.83 -16.02 -22.50
C LYS A 77 -8.67 -16.17 -20.99
N VAL A 78 -7.66 -16.94 -20.61
CA VAL A 78 -7.17 -17.08 -19.24
C VAL A 78 -5.65 -17.23 -19.32
N GLY A 79 -4.94 -16.81 -18.28
CA GLY A 79 -3.50 -17.01 -18.18
C GLY A 79 -3.09 -18.48 -18.25
N SER A 80 -1.86 -18.73 -18.70
CA SER A 80 -1.26 -20.06 -18.69
C SER A 80 -0.85 -20.48 -17.27
N ASP A 81 -1.08 -21.75 -16.88
CA ASP A 81 -0.50 -22.40 -15.69
C ASP A 81 0.05 -23.76 -16.14
N ILE A 82 1.33 -23.79 -16.53
CA ILE A 82 1.97 -25.00 -17.10
C ILE A 82 2.29 -26.02 -16.00
N ASN A 83 2.66 -25.58 -14.80
CA ASN A 83 3.09 -26.47 -13.73
C ASN A 83 1.91 -26.98 -12.86
N ASN A 84 0.74 -26.37 -12.99
CA ASN A 84 -0.51 -26.65 -12.29
C ASN A 84 -0.40 -26.44 -10.76
N ASN A 85 0.33 -25.40 -10.33
CA ASN A 85 0.43 -25.02 -8.91
C ASN A 85 -0.67 -24.03 -8.46
N GLY A 86 -1.45 -23.46 -9.39
CA GLY A 86 -2.52 -22.49 -9.10
C GLY A 86 -2.11 -21.02 -9.18
N ILE A 87 -0.84 -20.72 -9.45
CA ILE A 87 -0.31 -19.39 -9.78
C ILE A 87 -0.02 -19.39 -11.28
N ILE A 88 -0.52 -18.39 -12.01
CA ILE A 88 -0.32 -18.36 -13.47
C ILE A 88 1.13 -18.00 -13.83
N ASP A 89 1.62 -18.53 -14.95
CA ASP A 89 2.98 -18.39 -15.48
C ASP A 89 3.42 -16.92 -15.62
N PHE A 90 2.47 -15.98 -15.80
CA PHE A 90 2.71 -14.54 -15.90
C PHE A 90 3.31 -13.92 -14.61
N VAL A 91 3.03 -14.51 -13.44
CA VAL A 91 3.46 -14.00 -12.13
C VAL A 91 4.20 -15.04 -11.26
N ASP A 92 4.24 -16.32 -11.66
CA ASP A 92 5.03 -17.37 -10.98
C ASP A 92 6.55 -17.16 -11.20
N PHE A 93 7.32 -17.22 -10.10
CA PHE A 93 8.78 -17.17 -10.14
C PHE A 93 9.45 -18.26 -10.99
N GLU A 94 8.82 -19.42 -11.17
CA GLU A 94 9.36 -20.50 -12.02
C GLU A 94 9.58 -20.00 -13.45
N PHE A 95 8.72 -19.11 -13.95
CA PHE A 95 8.78 -18.58 -15.32
C PHE A 95 9.28 -17.12 -15.41
N SER A 96 9.52 -16.46 -14.28
CA SER A 96 9.96 -15.05 -14.26
C SER A 96 11.43 -14.86 -14.66
N ASP A 97 11.72 -13.90 -15.54
CA ASP A 97 13.09 -13.44 -15.83
C ASP A 97 13.68 -12.56 -14.70
N ASN A 98 12.86 -12.15 -13.71
CA ASN A 98 13.24 -11.26 -12.62
C ASN A 98 13.76 -11.99 -11.36
N ILE A 99 14.08 -13.28 -11.45
CA ILE A 99 14.76 -14.07 -10.41
C ILE A 99 15.93 -14.83 -11.04
N THR A 100 17.02 -15.05 -10.31
CA THR A 100 18.17 -15.79 -10.85
C THR A 100 17.86 -17.28 -10.96
N ASP A 101 18.50 -17.97 -11.91
CA ASP A 101 18.31 -19.42 -12.09
C ASP A 101 18.75 -20.24 -10.88
N GLU A 102 19.69 -19.74 -10.05
CA GLU A 102 20.04 -20.39 -8.79
C GLU A 102 18.96 -20.27 -7.70
N GLU A 103 18.18 -19.18 -7.70
CA GLU A 103 17.16 -18.90 -6.67
C GLU A 103 15.74 -19.32 -7.10
N ARG A 104 15.46 -19.36 -8.41
CA ARG A 104 14.17 -19.64 -9.07
C ARG A 104 13.30 -20.70 -8.37
N SER A 105 13.82 -21.92 -8.22
CA SER A 105 13.05 -23.05 -7.68
C SER A 105 12.66 -22.87 -6.21
N GLU A 106 13.52 -22.23 -5.40
CA GLU A 106 13.20 -21.92 -4.00
C GLU A 106 12.28 -20.69 -3.91
N ALA A 107 12.42 -19.72 -4.81
CA ALA A 107 11.54 -18.55 -4.92
C ALA A 107 10.10 -18.94 -5.28
N SER A 108 9.89 -19.80 -6.28
CA SER A 108 8.55 -20.31 -6.66
C SER A 108 7.93 -21.15 -5.54
N SER A 109 8.71 -22.05 -4.93
CA SER A 109 8.26 -22.83 -3.77
C SER A 109 7.79 -21.94 -2.60
N LEU A 110 8.53 -20.86 -2.34
CA LEU A 110 8.24 -19.91 -1.26
C LEU A 110 7.07 -18.98 -1.59
N GLN A 111 6.88 -18.60 -2.85
CA GLN A 111 5.71 -17.83 -3.31
C GLN A 111 4.43 -18.65 -3.19
N LEU A 112 4.47 -19.94 -3.53
CA LEU A 112 3.35 -20.86 -3.34
C LEU A 112 3.02 -21.04 -1.85
N GLU A 113 4.02 -21.22 -0.98
CA GLU A 113 3.82 -21.28 0.48
C GLU A 113 3.16 -20.00 1.02
N ILE A 114 3.61 -18.82 0.60
CA ILE A 114 3.01 -17.54 1.00
C ILE A 114 1.58 -17.40 0.46
N TYR A 115 1.32 -17.86 -0.76
CA TYR A 115 -0.01 -17.81 -1.36
C TYR A 115 -1.01 -18.76 -0.66
N ASP A 116 -0.59 -19.99 -0.37
CA ASP A 116 -1.43 -20.98 0.33
C ASP A 116 -1.71 -20.59 1.79
N ASP A 117 -0.70 -20.13 2.53
CA ASP A 117 -0.83 -19.78 3.97
C ASP A 117 -1.53 -18.42 4.19
N TYR A 118 -1.26 -17.44 3.32
CA TYR A 118 -1.67 -16.04 3.54
C TYR A 118 -2.58 -15.44 2.45
N ASN A 119 -2.82 -16.12 1.33
CA ASN A 119 -3.52 -15.55 0.17
C ASN A 119 -2.91 -14.19 -0.27
N VAL A 120 -1.59 -14.09 -0.17
CA VAL A 120 -0.78 -12.94 -0.62
C VAL A 120 0.08 -13.40 -1.78
N LEU A 121 0.09 -12.67 -2.89
CA LEU A 121 0.98 -12.95 -4.01
C LEU A 121 2.10 -11.90 -4.12
N ILE A 122 3.33 -12.36 -4.29
CA ILE A 122 4.47 -11.50 -4.57
C ILE A 122 4.57 -11.32 -6.09
N ILE A 123 4.61 -10.07 -6.56
CA ILE A 123 4.66 -9.73 -7.99
C ILE A 123 6.07 -9.23 -8.35
N PRO A 124 6.85 -9.99 -9.15
CA PRO A 124 8.20 -9.62 -9.54
C PRO A 124 8.22 -8.76 -10.81
N ALA A 125 7.75 -7.51 -10.71
CA ALA A 125 7.82 -6.54 -11.83
C ALA A 125 9.26 -6.05 -12.11
N ALA A 126 10.17 -6.23 -11.15
CA ALA A 126 11.61 -5.96 -11.25
C ALA A 126 12.42 -7.10 -10.63
N GLU A 127 13.70 -7.21 -11.03
CA GLU A 127 14.68 -8.16 -10.46
C GLU A 127 14.59 -8.18 -8.93
N ILE A 128 14.38 -9.35 -8.33
CA ILE A 128 14.19 -9.59 -6.89
C ILE A 128 15.08 -10.76 -6.46
N SER A 129 15.52 -10.77 -5.20
CA SER A 129 16.28 -11.89 -4.63
C SER A 129 15.45 -12.71 -3.66
N LEU A 130 15.79 -13.98 -3.50
CA LEU A 130 15.16 -14.90 -2.54
C LEU A 130 15.14 -14.33 -1.10
N LYS A 131 16.17 -13.56 -0.72
CA LYS A 131 16.23 -12.87 0.57
C LYS A 131 15.07 -11.88 0.76
N GLN A 132 14.63 -11.21 -0.30
CA GLN A 132 13.52 -10.24 -0.26
C GLN A 132 12.17 -10.96 -0.20
N ILE A 133 12.03 -12.10 -0.89
CA ILE A 133 10.86 -13.00 -0.79
C ILE A 133 10.74 -13.56 0.64
N ARG A 134 11.86 -14.05 1.22
CA ARG A 134 11.91 -14.49 2.63
C ARG A 134 11.49 -13.40 3.59
N LEU A 135 11.90 -12.14 3.38
CA LEU A 135 11.47 -11.04 4.25
C LEU A 135 9.96 -10.81 4.19
N VAL A 136 9.31 -10.95 3.04
CA VAL A 136 7.83 -10.88 2.97
C VAL A 136 7.20 -11.96 3.83
N LYS A 137 7.68 -13.21 3.74
CA LYS A 137 7.21 -14.29 4.62
C LYS A 137 7.49 -14.02 6.10
N GLU A 138 8.72 -13.62 6.43
CA GLU A 138 9.13 -13.31 7.80
C GLU A 138 8.24 -12.23 8.43
N LEU A 139 7.79 -11.22 7.67
CA LEU A 139 6.86 -10.19 8.14
C LEU A 139 5.43 -10.72 8.36
N LEU A 140 4.93 -11.58 7.47
CA LEU A 140 3.62 -12.26 7.61
C LEU A 140 3.62 -13.22 8.80
N ASP A 141 4.71 -13.97 8.98
CA ASP A 141 4.93 -14.95 10.06
C ASP A 141 4.97 -14.30 11.47
N ILE A 142 5.12 -12.97 11.60
CA ILE A 142 5.07 -12.28 12.91
C ILE A 142 3.70 -12.43 13.59
N GLY A 143 2.62 -12.60 12.81
CA GLY A 143 1.28 -12.83 13.38
C GLY A 143 0.61 -11.58 13.97
N PHE A 144 1.00 -10.37 13.55
CA PHE A 144 0.31 -9.12 13.96
C PHE A 144 -1.15 -9.05 13.51
N THR A 145 -1.53 -9.86 12.53
CA THR A 145 -2.83 -9.87 11.90
C THR A 145 -3.41 -11.30 11.94
N GLU A 146 -4.72 -11.41 12.19
CA GLU A 146 -5.43 -12.71 12.16
C GLU A 146 -5.73 -13.15 10.72
N THR A 147 -5.73 -12.19 9.78
CA THR A 147 -5.99 -12.36 8.35
C THR A 147 -5.12 -11.40 7.53
N THR A 148 -5.33 -11.38 6.21
CA THR A 148 -4.64 -10.54 5.21
C THR A 148 -5.65 -9.85 4.28
N GLN A 149 -6.88 -9.58 4.75
CA GLN A 149 -7.98 -9.10 3.89
C GLN A 149 -7.72 -7.74 3.24
N ASN A 150 -6.80 -6.95 3.80
CA ASN A 150 -6.34 -5.66 3.26
C ASN A 150 -4.95 -5.71 2.60
N LEU A 151 -4.43 -6.91 2.29
CA LEU A 151 -3.21 -7.14 1.51
C LEU A 151 -3.38 -8.34 0.57
N LYS A 152 -3.56 -8.09 -0.72
CA LYS A 152 -3.49 -9.09 -1.80
C LYS A 152 -2.08 -9.24 -2.36
N PHE A 153 -1.36 -8.13 -2.54
CA PHE A 153 -0.14 -8.11 -3.36
C PHE A 153 1.05 -7.44 -2.68
N VAL A 154 2.25 -8.01 -2.87
CA VAL A 154 3.52 -7.35 -2.57
C VAL A 154 4.33 -7.24 -3.86
N ILE A 155 4.44 -6.03 -4.39
CA ILE A 155 4.98 -5.76 -5.73
C ILE A 155 6.36 -5.14 -5.61
N PHE A 156 7.34 -5.76 -6.26
CA PHE A 156 8.67 -5.19 -6.43
C PHE A 156 8.76 -4.59 -7.83
N GLU A 157 8.71 -3.27 -7.91
CA GLU A 157 8.69 -2.49 -9.15
C GLU A 157 10.04 -1.77 -9.33
N THR A 158 10.40 -1.48 -10.58
CA THR A 158 11.59 -0.71 -10.95
C THR A 158 11.52 0.70 -10.36
N THR A 159 10.53 1.50 -10.75
CA THR A 159 10.48 2.93 -10.44
C THR A 159 9.06 3.49 -10.36
N HIS A 160 8.82 4.44 -9.46
CA HIS A 160 7.52 5.09 -9.35
C HIS A 160 7.24 5.96 -10.60
N PRO A 161 6.09 5.80 -11.28
CA PRO A 161 5.85 6.38 -12.61
C PRO A 161 5.94 7.92 -12.68
N THR A 162 5.59 8.63 -11.60
CA THR A 162 5.53 10.10 -11.58
C THR A 162 6.32 10.79 -10.46
N ASN A 163 6.85 10.07 -9.45
CA ASN A 163 7.50 10.66 -8.28
C ASN A 163 8.69 9.83 -7.79
N TRP A 164 9.88 10.16 -8.28
CA TRP A 164 11.16 9.55 -7.90
C TRP A 164 11.56 9.67 -6.42
N LEU A 165 10.79 10.40 -5.59
CA LEU A 165 10.98 10.46 -4.15
C LEU A 165 10.21 9.39 -3.38
N THR A 166 9.17 8.79 -3.98
CA THR A 166 8.42 7.68 -3.37
C THR A 166 9.30 6.43 -3.39
N LYS A 167 9.54 5.84 -2.23
CA LYS A 167 10.40 4.64 -2.08
C LYS A 167 9.61 3.35 -1.96
N GLY A 168 8.48 3.43 -1.28
CA GLY A 168 7.44 2.42 -1.22
C GLY A 168 6.09 3.11 -1.07
N LYS A 169 5.03 2.31 -1.14
CA LYS A 169 3.66 2.73 -0.85
C LYS A 169 2.84 1.51 -0.45
N TYR A 170 2.19 1.55 0.71
CA TYR A 170 0.97 0.79 0.94
C TYR A 170 -0.24 1.50 0.31
N ASP A 171 -1.01 0.76 -0.48
CA ASP A 171 -2.24 1.22 -1.10
C ASP A 171 -3.43 0.43 -0.53
N GLU A 172 -4.30 1.13 0.20
CA GLU A 172 -5.48 0.57 0.85
C GLU A 172 -6.59 0.21 -0.15
N GLU A 173 -6.74 0.98 -1.23
CA GLU A 173 -7.76 0.78 -2.26
C GLU A 173 -7.43 -0.48 -3.09
N TRP A 174 -6.17 -0.58 -3.50
CA TRP A 174 -5.64 -1.70 -4.29
C TRP A 174 -5.11 -2.86 -3.44
N LYS A 175 -5.15 -2.73 -2.11
CA LYS A 175 -4.71 -3.74 -1.12
C LYS A 175 -3.31 -4.26 -1.41
N GLN A 176 -2.35 -3.38 -1.63
CA GLN A 176 -1.02 -3.77 -2.09
C GLN A 176 0.09 -2.96 -1.44
N VAL A 177 1.25 -3.60 -1.23
CA VAL A 177 2.50 -2.93 -0.91
C VAL A 177 3.35 -2.88 -2.18
N VAL A 178 3.76 -1.68 -2.61
CA VAL A 178 4.66 -1.48 -3.75
C VAL A 178 6.01 -0.98 -3.26
N ILE A 179 7.11 -1.57 -3.73
CA ILE A 179 8.48 -1.17 -3.43
C ILE A 179 9.19 -0.80 -4.72
N TYR A 180 9.72 0.43 -4.79
CA TYR A 180 10.36 0.97 -6.00
C TYR A 180 11.88 0.84 -5.90
N LYS A 181 12.44 -0.20 -6.51
CA LYS A 181 13.83 -0.63 -6.31
C LYS A 181 14.87 0.40 -6.75
N ASP A 182 14.66 1.11 -7.85
CA ASP A 182 15.60 2.14 -8.33
C ASP A 182 15.72 3.35 -7.38
N GLN A 183 14.76 3.54 -6.47
CA GLN A 183 14.79 4.59 -5.44
C GLN A 183 15.59 4.16 -4.19
N LEU A 184 16.03 2.91 -4.11
CA LEU A 184 16.58 2.25 -2.92
C LEU A 184 18.00 1.76 -3.18
N LYS A 185 18.94 2.10 -2.29
CA LYS A 185 20.37 1.99 -2.59
C LYS A 185 20.98 0.61 -2.34
N ASN A 186 20.34 -0.18 -1.48
CA ASN A 186 20.81 -1.47 -1.02
C ASN A 186 19.65 -2.22 -0.34
N ASP A 187 19.88 -3.49 -0.02
CA ASP A 187 18.92 -4.33 0.71
C ASP A 187 18.45 -3.72 2.03
N GLU A 188 19.29 -2.97 2.75
CA GLU A 188 18.87 -2.35 4.01
C GLU A 188 17.79 -1.28 3.79
N GLU A 189 17.97 -0.38 2.81
CA GLU A 189 16.93 0.60 2.47
C GLU A 189 15.66 -0.12 1.97
N ILE A 190 15.78 -1.23 1.22
CA ILE A 190 14.64 -2.05 0.79
C ILE A 190 13.91 -2.65 2.00
N ASN A 191 14.62 -3.36 2.87
CA ASN A 191 14.06 -4.03 4.04
C ASN A 191 13.34 -3.06 4.98
N LEU A 192 13.96 -1.90 5.25
CA LEU A 192 13.37 -0.85 6.08
C LEU A 192 12.14 -0.20 5.43
N THR A 193 12.10 -0.09 4.10
CA THR A 193 10.93 0.45 3.40
C THR A 193 9.79 -0.58 3.33
N LEU A 194 10.08 -1.83 2.96
CA LEU A 194 9.08 -2.91 2.93
C LEU A 194 8.41 -3.11 4.28
N THR A 195 9.19 -3.15 5.36
CA THR A 195 8.68 -3.28 6.72
C THR A 195 7.79 -2.10 7.13
N HIS A 196 8.18 -0.87 6.74
CA HIS A 196 7.39 0.32 7.01
C HIS A 196 6.03 0.30 6.29
N GLU A 197 6.00 0.00 4.99
CA GLU A 197 4.74 -0.13 4.24
C GLU A 197 3.88 -1.31 4.76
N PHE A 198 4.51 -2.42 5.17
CA PHE A 198 3.83 -3.55 5.81
C PHE A 198 3.14 -3.13 7.11
N PHE A 199 3.75 -2.24 7.91
CA PHE A 199 3.07 -1.71 9.10
C PHE A 199 1.93 -0.73 8.79
N HIS A 200 1.85 -0.14 7.59
CA HIS A 200 0.63 0.56 7.13
C HIS A 200 -0.49 -0.43 6.81
N PHE A 201 -0.19 -1.60 6.24
CA PHE A 201 -1.14 -2.72 6.14
C PHE A 201 -1.63 -3.19 7.54
N VAL A 202 -0.72 -3.43 8.48
CA VAL A 202 -1.07 -3.88 9.86
C VAL A 202 -2.03 -2.92 10.55
N GLN A 203 -1.94 -1.60 10.29
CA GLN A 203 -2.89 -0.62 10.85
C GLN A 203 -4.33 -0.80 10.34
N LYS A 204 -4.50 -1.26 9.09
CA LYS A 204 -5.82 -1.50 8.49
C LYS A 204 -6.40 -2.84 8.89
N GLU A 205 -5.55 -3.86 8.95
CA GLU A 205 -5.94 -5.22 9.29
C GLU A 205 -6.18 -5.38 10.80
N ASN A 206 -5.40 -4.69 11.64
CA ASN A 206 -5.54 -4.68 13.10
C ASN A 206 -5.73 -3.24 13.63
N PRO A 207 -6.88 -2.60 13.35
CA PRO A 207 -7.13 -1.21 13.74
C PRO A 207 -7.18 -1.05 15.26
N LYS A 208 -7.49 -2.10 16.02
CA LYS A 208 -7.46 -2.04 17.48
C LYS A 208 -6.03 -1.92 18.01
N LEU A 209 -5.10 -2.74 17.53
CA LEU A 209 -3.67 -2.65 17.90
C LEU A 209 -3.11 -1.26 17.61
N TYR A 210 -3.42 -0.72 16.43
CA TYR A 210 -3.06 0.65 16.06
C TYR A 210 -3.67 1.68 17.01
N GLN A 211 -4.98 1.64 17.26
CA GLN A 211 -5.68 2.59 18.13
C GLN A 211 -5.22 2.54 19.58
N ASP A 212 -4.95 1.35 20.13
CA ASP A 212 -4.40 1.17 21.47
C ASP A 212 -2.97 1.74 21.55
N PHE A 213 -2.14 1.57 20.51
CA PHE A 213 -0.78 2.15 20.45
C PHE A 213 -0.79 3.68 20.39
N ILE A 214 -1.42 4.31 19.37
CA ILE A 214 -1.25 5.78 19.22
C ILE A 214 -1.89 6.55 20.38
N SER A 215 -3.00 6.04 20.94
CA SER A 215 -3.62 6.57 22.15
C SER A 215 -2.68 6.48 23.37
N SER A 216 -1.94 5.38 23.51
CA SER A 216 -1.02 5.16 24.64
C SER A 216 0.23 6.05 24.58
N VAL A 217 0.78 6.31 23.39
CA VAL A 217 1.96 7.19 23.23
C VAL A 217 1.61 8.68 23.22
N GLY A 218 0.32 9.02 23.15
CA GLY A 218 -0.18 10.38 23.37
C GLY A 218 -0.86 11.08 22.20
N TRP A 219 -1.11 10.40 21.08
CA TRP A 219 -1.86 10.98 19.96
C TRP A 219 -3.38 10.94 20.21
N SER A 220 -4.08 11.99 19.79
CA SER A 220 -5.54 12.04 19.78
C SER A 220 -6.06 12.87 18.60
N LEU A 221 -7.18 12.45 18.01
CA LEU A 221 -7.87 13.15 16.93
C LEU A 221 -9.03 13.97 17.49
N ASN A 222 -8.92 15.29 17.43
CA ASN A 222 -10.04 16.21 17.60
C ASN A 222 -10.66 16.54 16.23
N GLU A 223 -11.90 17.05 16.19
CA GLU A 223 -12.80 17.13 15.02
C GLU A 223 -12.18 17.59 13.66
N ARG A 224 -11.04 18.28 13.67
CA ARG A 224 -10.33 18.74 12.45
C ARG A 224 -8.80 18.73 12.55
N TYR A 225 -8.21 18.17 13.60
CA TYR A 225 -6.75 18.21 13.79
C TYR A 225 -6.27 17.16 14.79
N PHE A 226 -5.05 16.68 14.57
CA PHE A 226 -4.37 15.85 15.54
C PHE A 226 -3.81 16.67 16.69
N THR A 227 -3.74 16.04 17.85
CA THR A 227 -3.12 16.54 19.06
C THR A 227 -2.13 15.51 19.58
N TYR A 228 -1.06 15.97 20.21
CA TYR A 228 -0.09 15.12 20.88
C TYR A 228 0.18 15.62 22.30
N GLN A 229 -0.07 14.77 23.30
CA GLN A 229 0.33 14.99 24.68
C GLN A 229 1.11 13.76 25.14
N HIS A 230 2.43 13.93 25.33
CA HIS A 230 3.37 12.83 25.52
C HIS A 230 2.92 11.82 26.59
N ASN A 231 2.75 10.55 26.20
CA ASN A 231 2.26 9.44 27.04
C ASN A 231 0.92 9.71 27.75
N ASN A 232 0.10 10.63 27.22
CA ASN A 232 -1.14 11.13 27.85
C ASN A 232 -0.91 11.69 29.28
N ASP A 233 0.30 12.15 29.59
CA ASP A 233 0.65 12.70 30.89
C ASP A 233 0.44 14.22 30.92
N GLN A 234 -0.43 14.66 31.84
CA GLN A 234 -0.83 16.05 32.04
C GLN A 234 0.31 16.98 32.53
N HIS A 235 1.47 16.44 32.89
CA HIS A 235 2.68 17.25 33.12
C HIS A 235 3.29 17.80 31.82
N TYR A 236 2.98 17.18 30.67
CA TYR A 236 3.44 17.64 29.35
C TYR A 236 2.38 18.51 28.66
N PRO A 237 2.81 19.52 27.89
CA PRO A 237 1.87 20.36 27.13
C PRO A 237 1.22 19.55 26.00
N GLU A 238 -0.07 19.77 25.79
CA GLU A 238 -0.76 19.30 24.59
C GLU A 238 -0.35 20.17 23.39
N ILE A 239 0.16 19.51 22.34
CA ILE A 239 0.60 20.14 21.09
C ILE A 239 -0.49 19.96 20.05
N ASN A 240 -1.02 21.07 19.55
CA ASN A 240 -2.03 21.10 18.50
C ASN A 240 -1.36 21.12 17.12
N LEU A 241 -1.63 20.09 16.31
CA LEU A 241 -0.97 19.83 15.03
C LEU A 241 -1.96 20.09 13.90
N SER A 242 -2.00 21.35 13.44
CA SER A 242 -2.63 21.68 12.17
C SER A 242 -1.83 21.06 11.02
N GLU A 243 -2.50 20.51 10.01
CA GLU A 243 -1.92 19.73 8.90
C GLU A 243 -0.67 20.38 8.28
N ALA A 244 -0.62 21.71 8.21
CA ALA A 244 0.50 22.47 7.65
C ALA A 244 1.82 22.37 8.45
N LYS A 245 1.80 21.96 9.73
CA LYS A 245 3.00 21.83 10.58
C LYS A 245 3.72 20.48 10.43
N LEU A 246 3.10 19.48 9.81
CA LEU A 246 3.61 18.10 9.68
C LEU A 246 4.76 17.97 8.66
N ARG A 247 5.21 19.10 8.08
CA ARG A 247 6.31 19.13 7.12
C ARG A 247 7.66 19.26 7.82
N LEU A 248 8.66 18.56 7.25
CA LEU A 248 10.08 18.63 7.57
C LEU A 248 10.59 20.09 7.63
N THR A 249 10.47 20.69 8.80
CA THR A 249 10.93 22.05 9.11
C THR A 249 11.91 21.97 10.28
N ASN A 250 12.83 22.93 10.36
CA ASN A 250 13.87 22.97 11.39
C ASN A 250 13.33 23.31 12.80
N THR A 251 12.01 23.22 13.00
CA THR A 251 11.24 23.56 14.20
C THR A 251 10.17 22.49 14.46
N ASN A 252 10.58 21.23 14.39
CA ASN A 252 9.71 20.09 14.69
C ASN A 252 9.55 19.95 16.21
N ASP A 253 8.45 20.51 16.73
CA ASP A 253 8.13 20.56 18.16
C ASP A 253 7.97 19.15 18.80
N LEU A 254 7.87 18.07 18.01
CA LEU A 254 7.68 16.70 18.49
C LEU A 254 8.99 15.91 18.67
N LEU A 255 10.06 16.25 17.94
CA LEU A 255 11.35 15.53 18.04
C LEU A 255 12.07 15.68 19.39
N VAL A 256 11.54 16.51 20.30
CA VAL A 256 12.02 16.62 21.69
C VAL A 256 11.57 15.44 22.57
N TYR A 257 10.57 14.67 22.13
CA TYR A 257 10.05 13.51 22.85
C TYR A 257 10.71 12.21 22.38
N ASP A 258 10.92 11.29 23.32
CA ASP A 258 11.66 10.04 23.06
C ASP A 258 10.88 9.03 22.21
N ASN A 259 9.54 9.04 22.27
CA ASN A 259 8.67 8.14 21.51
C ASN A 259 8.92 8.16 19.98
N PHE A 260 9.45 9.24 19.41
CA PHE A 260 9.63 9.39 17.97
C PHE A 260 11.04 8.95 17.52
N PRO A 261 11.23 7.81 16.81
CA PRO A 261 12.57 7.36 16.37
C PRO A 261 13.17 8.22 15.23
N SER A 262 12.35 8.92 14.45
CA SER A 262 12.78 9.69 13.27
C SER A 262 11.98 10.98 13.10
N ALA A 263 12.49 11.90 12.28
CA ALA A 263 11.72 13.08 11.84
C ALA A 263 10.48 12.71 11.00
N TYR A 264 10.44 11.51 10.42
CA TYR A 264 9.31 11.04 9.62
C TYR A 264 8.18 10.51 10.52
N SER A 265 8.52 9.87 11.64
CA SER A 265 7.56 9.39 12.65
C SER A 265 6.70 10.50 13.29
N THR A 266 7.02 11.77 13.10
CA THR A 266 6.22 12.91 13.58
C THR A 266 5.17 13.40 12.58
N VAL A 267 5.17 12.88 11.34
CA VAL A 267 4.34 13.37 10.23
C VAL A 267 2.86 13.05 10.45
N SER A 268 2.52 11.90 11.05
CA SER A 268 1.16 11.58 11.48
C SER A 268 1.18 10.44 12.51
N PRO A 269 0.04 10.09 13.14
CA PRO A 269 -0.03 8.91 14.00
C PRO A 269 0.21 7.59 13.23
N GLU A 270 -0.15 7.52 11.94
CA GLU A 270 0.10 6.38 11.06
C GLU A 270 1.60 6.20 10.84
N GLU A 271 2.29 7.28 10.44
CA GLU A 271 3.74 7.28 10.23
C GLU A 271 4.52 7.04 11.54
N MET A 272 3.97 7.49 12.67
CA MET A 272 4.50 7.17 13.99
C MET A 272 4.48 5.66 14.25
N PHE A 273 3.35 4.99 14.01
CA PHE A 273 3.24 3.54 14.22
C PHE A 273 4.20 2.77 13.31
N ALA A 274 4.19 3.07 12.00
CA ALA A 274 5.01 2.37 11.01
C ALA A 274 6.52 2.56 11.23
N GLU A 275 6.99 3.79 11.51
CA GLU A 275 8.41 4.05 11.81
C GLU A 275 8.85 3.43 13.14
N ALA A 276 8.03 3.50 14.19
CA ALA A 276 8.37 2.95 15.50
C ALA A 276 8.44 1.42 15.49
N ALA A 277 7.51 0.75 14.81
CA ALA A 277 7.54 -0.70 14.63
C ALA A 277 8.75 -1.16 13.80
N THR A 278 9.05 -0.45 12.71
CA THR A 278 10.23 -0.71 11.86
C THR A 278 11.54 -0.50 12.62
N ALA A 279 11.65 0.59 13.39
CA ALA A 279 12.82 0.88 14.20
C ALA A 279 13.05 -0.17 15.30
N TYR A 280 11.97 -0.70 15.89
CA TYR A 280 12.05 -1.78 16.86
C TYR A 280 12.52 -3.10 16.23
N LEU A 281 11.95 -3.51 15.08
CA LEU A 281 12.34 -4.75 14.40
C LEU A 281 13.82 -4.77 14.00
N TYR A 282 14.32 -3.66 13.47
CA TYR A 282 15.70 -3.55 12.99
C TYR A 282 16.70 -3.02 14.04
N GLN A 283 16.36 -3.08 15.34
CA GLN A 283 17.21 -2.53 16.41
C GLN A 283 18.63 -3.13 16.46
N GLU A 284 18.80 -4.42 16.11
CA GLU A 284 20.11 -5.08 16.05
C GLU A 284 20.98 -4.53 14.90
N ASN A 285 20.35 -4.02 13.84
CA ASN A 285 21.00 -3.32 12.73
C ASN A 285 21.22 -1.82 13.00
N SER A 286 21.08 -1.35 14.25
CA SER A 286 21.15 0.08 14.60
C SER A 286 22.47 0.79 14.28
N LYS A 287 23.54 0.05 13.99
CA LYS A 287 24.86 0.55 13.54
C LYS A 287 25.00 0.63 12.02
N GLU A 288 24.03 0.13 11.27
CA GLU A 288 24.06 0.19 9.81
C GLU A 288 23.72 1.58 9.32
N LYS A 289 24.45 2.05 8.32
CA LYS A 289 24.39 3.44 7.86
C LYS A 289 23.00 3.83 7.34
N SER A 290 22.27 2.89 6.77
CA SER A 290 20.90 3.07 6.29
C SER A 290 19.93 3.29 7.46
N PHE A 291 20.12 2.55 8.56
CA PHE A 291 19.35 2.67 9.79
C PHE A 291 19.64 4.00 10.51
N GLU A 292 20.92 4.30 10.81
CA GLU A 292 21.32 5.53 11.51
C GLU A 292 20.81 6.80 10.80
N LYS A 293 20.78 6.77 9.47
CA LYS A 293 20.28 7.88 8.64
C LYS A 293 18.75 8.02 8.69
N ARG A 294 18.00 6.93 8.87
CA ARG A 294 16.53 6.94 8.96
C ARG A 294 16.07 7.32 10.37
N PHE A 295 16.58 6.62 11.38
CA PHE A 295 16.15 6.74 12.78
C PHE A 295 17.08 7.62 13.60
N THR A 296 17.13 8.92 13.26
CA THR A 296 18.05 9.89 13.85
C THR A 296 17.89 10.11 15.36
N ASN A 297 16.79 9.65 15.97
CA ASN A 297 16.49 9.78 17.40
C ASN A 297 16.41 8.41 18.11
N PHE A 298 16.95 7.35 17.50
CA PHE A 298 16.80 5.97 17.99
C PHE A 298 17.30 5.75 19.43
N GLU A 299 18.38 6.42 19.85
CA GLU A 299 18.91 6.29 21.22
C GLU A 299 17.94 6.83 22.30
N ALA A 300 17.09 7.80 21.96
CA ALA A 300 16.00 8.22 22.83
C ALA A 300 14.85 7.19 22.77
N PHE A 301 14.47 6.79 21.56
CA PHE A 301 13.41 5.80 21.32
C PHE A 301 13.57 4.51 22.12
N THR A 302 14.77 3.92 22.19
CA THR A 302 15.03 2.70 23.01
C THR A 302 14.69 2.83 24.51
N LYS A 303 14.51 4.04 25.04
CA LYS A 303 14.14 4.32 26.44
C LYS A 303 12.66 4.73 26.59
N SER A 304 11.96 4.91 25.47
CA SER A 304 10.62 5.48 25.39
C SER A 304 9.52 4.49 25.78
N TYR A 305 8.31 5.01 26.01
CA TYR A 305 7.14 4.16 26.24
C TYR A 305 6.70 3.45 24.95
N ALA A 306 6.81 4.10 23.79
CA ALA A 306 6.53 3.52 22.48
C ALA A 306 7.36 2.24 22.21
N PHE A 307 8.67 2.29 22.46
CA PHE A 307 9.55 1.12 22.33
C PHE A 307 9.16 0.01 23.32
N LYS A 308 8.79 0.37 24.55
CA LYS A 308 8.30 -0.62 25.52
C LYS A 308 7.02 -1.31 25.04
N ILE A 309 6.07 -0.58 24.44
CA ILE A 309 4.85 -1.19 23.90
C ILE A 309 5.21 -2.24 22.83
N PHE A 310 6.12 -1.94 21.91
CA PHE A 310 6.58 -2.95 20.95
C PHE A 310 7.32 -4.11 21.63
N ASN A 311 8.20 -3.87 22.59
CA ASN A 311 8.84 -4.94 23.36
C ASN A 311 7.79 -5.89 24.00
N ASP A 312 6.76 -5.33 24.62
CA ASP A 312 5.71 -6.09 25.28
C ASP A 312 4.83 -6.84 24.25
N LEU A 313 4.56 -6.27 23.07
CA LEU A 313 3.85 -6.92 21.96
C LEU A 313 4.64 -8.08 21.35
N PHE A 314 5.89 -7.84 20.95
CA PHE A 314 6.79 -8.84 20.35
C PHE A 314 7.26 -9.92 21.34
N SER A 315 6.98 -9.79 22.64
CA SER A 315 7.21 -10.85 23.64
C SER A 315 6.04 -11.83 23.77
N ILE A 316 4.94 -11.61 23.04
CA ILE A 316 3.72 -12.45 23.07
C ILE A 316 3.70 -13.45 21.89
N PHE A 317 4.43 -13.13 20.82
CA PHE A 317 4.63 -13.97 19.62
C PHE A 317 5.95 -14.75 19.73
#